data_AF-A0A7V9RCA0-F1
#
_entry.id   AF-A0A7V9RCA0-F1
#
_cell.length_a   1.000
_cell.length_b   1.000
_cell.length_c   1.000
_cell.angle_alpha   90.00
_cell.angle_beta   90.00
_cell.angle_gamma   90.00
#
_symmetry.space_group_name_H-M   'P 1'
#
loop_
_entity.id
_entity.type
_entity.pdbx_description
1 polymer ?
#
loop_
_entity_poly.entity_id
_entity_poly.type
_entity_poly.pdbx_seq_one_letter_code
_entity_poly.pdbx_strand_id
1 'polypeptide(L)'
;DVAGTTSKDTITASIGAPCTDNSMCPTGNVCAGGRCILGDGSVGGLGTECVGNNDCSSGICAGDGAGTQLCVVSCATATECPSGFDCLSTVCWPAAEEGICSVGSTGRRNTAPTFLLLALAALFITRRRRSK
;
A
#
# COMPACT_ATOMS: atom_id res chain seq x y z
N ASP A 1 -39.58 -34.71 12.39
CA ASP A 1 -39.53 -33.51 11.51
C ASP A 1 -39.18 -32.28 12.33
N VAL A 2 -38.00 -31.71 12.12
CA VAL A 2 -37.61 -30.43 12.76
C VAL A 2 -37.91 -29.32 11.76
N ALA A 3 -39.01 -28.61 11.96
CA ALA A 3 -39.36 -27.45 11.16
C ALA A 3 -38.37 -26.31 11.47
N GLY A 4 -37.51 -25.96 10.51
CA GLY A 4 -36.61 -24.82 10.63
C GLY A 4 -37.40 -23.52 10.60
N THR A 5 -37.23 -22.69 11.64
CA THR A 5 -37.82 -21.35 11.71
C THR A 5 -36.94 -20.35 10.96
N THR A 6 -37.52 -19.56 10.06
CA THR A 6 -36.81 -18.49 9.35
C THR A 6 -36.70 -17.26 10.26
N SER A 7 -35.48 -16.87 10.64
CA SER A 7 -35.21 -15.59 11.32
C SER A 7 -34.78 -14.55 10.29
N LYS A 8 -35.36 -13.35 10.35
CA LYS A 8 -35.00 -12.21 9.50
C LYS A 8 -34.59 -11.05 10.41
N ASP A 9 -33.29 -10.78 10.46
CA ASP A 9 -32.74 -9.64 11.18
C ASP A 9 -32.52 -8.46 10.24
N THR A 10 -32.69 -7.23 10.74
CA THR A 10 -32.51 -5.99 9.96
C THR A 10 -31.31 -5.23 10.49
N ILE A 11 -30.24 -5.15 9.71
CA ILE A 11 -29.05 -4.36 10.04
C ILE A 11 -29.26 -2.94 9.52
N THR A 12 -29.28 -1.97 10.44
CA THR A 12 -29.34 -0.54 10.07
C THR A 12 -27.93 0.03 10.08
N ALA A 13 -27.39 0.39 8.92
CA ALA A 13 -26.08 1.01 8.80
C ALA A 13 -26.23 2.53 8.64
N SER A 14 -25.69 3.30 9.58
CA SER A 14 -25.59 4.75 9.45
C SER A 14 -24.34 5.10 8.64
N ILE A 15 -24.53 5.46 7.37
CA ILE A 15 -23.45 5.96 6.52
C ILE A 15 -23.36 7.47 6.76
N GLY A 16 -22.25 7.93 7.34
CA GLY A 16 -21.97 9.35 7.54
C GLY A 16 -21.83 10.09 6.20
N ALA A 17 -21.88 11.43 6.25
CA ALA A 17 -21.55 12.24 5.09
C ALA A 17 -20.14 11.90 4.58
N PRO A 18 -19.93 11.83 3.25
CA PRO A 18 -18.61 11.55 2.74
C PRO A 18 -17.67 12.70 3.09
N CYS A 19 -16.44 12.36 3.48
CA CYS A 19 -15.39 13.35 3.72
C CYS A 19 -14.54 13.55 2.46
N THR A 20 -14.01 14.75 2.25
CA THR A 20 -12.98 15.00 1.23
C THR A 20 -11.59 15.15 1.82
N ASP A 21 -11.51 15.44 3.11
CA ASP A 21 -10.30 15.70 3.85
C ASP A 21 -10.51 15.42 5.34
N ASN A 22 -9.40 15.32 6.09
CA ASN A 22 -9.41 14.96 7.51
C ASN A 22 -10.17 15.96 8.40
N SER A 23 -10.30 17.24 8.00
CA SER A 23 -10.98 18.24 8.82
C SER A 23 -12.50 18.07 8.85
N MET A 24 -13.06 17.34 7.88
CA MET A 24 -14.47 16.94 7.88
C MET A 24 -14.78 15.81 8.86
N CYS A 25 -13.75 15.16 9.41
CA CYS A 25 -13.91 14.06 10.33
C CYS A 25 -13.86 14.51 11.79
N PRO A 26 -14.54 13.78 12.70
CA PRO A 26 -14.39 13.99 14.13
C PRO A 26 -12.92 13.93 14.55
N THR A 27 -12.57 14.61 15.65
CA THR A 27 -11.21 14.61 16.19
C THR A 27 -10.70 13.17 16.40
N GLY A 28 -9.52 12.86 15.87
CA GLY A 28 -8.91 11.52 15.93
C GLY A 28 -9.25 10.61 14.73
N ASN A 29 -10.13 11.05 13.84
CA ASN A 29 -10.46 10.33 12.62
C ASN A 29 -9.77 10.97 11.40
N VAL A 30 -9.47 10.14 10.42
CA VAL A 30 -8.90 10.52 9.12
C VAL A 30 -9.88 10.17 8.00
N CYS A 31 -9.84 10.95 6.93
CA CYS A 31 -10.64 10.70 5.75
C CYS A 31 -9.93 9.69 4.83
N ALA A 32 -10.57 8.54 4.61
CA ALA A 32 -10.09 7.51 3.70
C ALA A 32 -11.23 7.06 2.79
N GLY A 33 -11.06 7.20 1.48
CA GLY A 33 -12.03 6.76 0.47
C GLY A 33 -13.42 7.37 0.65
N GLY A 34 -13.48 8.64 1.09
CA GLY A 34 -14.74 9.31 1.37
C GLY A 34 -15.38 8.94 2.70
N ARG A 35 -14.68 8.24 3.60
CA ARG A 35 -15.20 7.81 4.90
C ARG A 35 -14.26 8.21 6.04
N CYS A 36 -14.85 8.66 7.14
CA CYS A 36 -14.08 8.92 8.36
C CYS A 36 -13.78 7.60 9.08
N ILE A 37 -12.51 7.26 9.18
CA ILE A 37 -12.00 6.09 9.91
C ILE A 37 -11.14 6.53 11.08
N LEU A 38 -10.93 5.68 12.08
CA LEU A 38 -9.96 5.96 13.15
C LEU A 38 -8.55 6.05 12.54
N GLY A 39 -7.83 7.13 12.86
CA GLY A 39 -6.44 7.31 12.47
C GLY A 39 -5.45 6.50 13.32
N ASP A 40 -4.19 6.58 12.97
CA ASP A 40 -3.03 5.96 13.64
C ASP A 40 -2.86 6.32 15.12
N GLY A 41 -3.37 7.48 15.54
CA GLY A 41 -3.35 7.92 16.93
C GLY A 41 -4.40 7.27 17.85
N SER A 42 -5.29 6.42 17.33
CA SER A 42 -6.38 5.80 18.11
C SER A 42 -6.21 4.29 18.19
N VAL A 43 -6.52 3.69 19.34
CA VAL A 43 -6.48 2.22 19.53
C VAL A 43 -7.36 1.53 18.48
N GLY A 44 -6.77 0.61 17.71
CA GLY A 44 -7.47 -0.12 16.63
C GLY A 44 -7.70 0.72 15.36
N GLY A 45 -7.04 1.87 15.25
CA GLY A 45 -7.07 2.75 14.09
C GLY A 45 -6.07 2.37 13.00
N LEU A 46 -6.12 3.07 11.88
CA LEU A 46 -5.28 2.75 10.72
C LEU A 46 -3.79 2.81 11.08
N GLY A 47 -3.04 1.74 10.84
CA GLY A 47 -1.61 1.67 11.14
C GLY A 47 -1.26 1.30 12.59
N THR A 48 -2.24 1.03 13.45
CA THR A 48 -1.95 0.50 14.80
C THR A 48 -1.69 -0.99 14.77
N GLU A 49 -0.79 -1.48 15.63
CA GLU A 49 -0.55 -2.91 15.80
C GLU A 49 -1.82 -3.67 16.21
N CYS A 50 -1.97 -4.88 15.67
CA CYS A 50 -3.09 -5.77 15.95
C CYS A 50 -2.62 -7.23 16.02
N VAL A 51 -3.39 -8.07 16.71
CA VAL A 51 -3.18 -9.53 16.76
C VAL A 51 -4.22 -10.25 15.91
N GLY A 52 -5.41 -9.67 15.78
CA GLY A 52 -6.47 -10.18 14.92
C GLY A 52 -7.43 -9.10 14.45
N ASN A 53 -8.31 -9.48 13.52
CA ASN A 53 -9.28 -8.59 12.88
C ASN A 53 -10.17 -7.83 13.86
N ASN A 54 -10.47 -8.43 15.02
CA ASN A 54 -11.32 -7.84 16.04
C ASN A 54 -10.67 -6.67 16.80
N ASP A 55 -9.34 -6.54 16.71
CA ASP A 55 -8.61 -5.42 17.35
C ASP A 55 -8.76 -4.13 16.54
N CYS A 56 -9.13 -4.25 15.26
CA CYS A 56 -9.21 -3.16 14.32
C CYS A 56 -10.64 -2.65 14.20
N SER A 57 -10.83 -1.33 14.29
CA SER A 57 -12.12 -0.70 14.02
C SER A 57 -12.59 -0.92 12.58
N SER A 58 -11.65 -1.19 11.66
CA SER A 58 -11.94 -1.58 10.27
C SER A 58 -12.35 -3.04 10.10
N GLY A 59 -12.09 -3.89 11.10
CA GLY A 59 -12.25 -5.34 11.02
C GLY A 59 -11.16 -6.05 10.22
N ILE A 60 -10.06 -5.38 9.87
CA ILE A 60 -9.00 -5.93 9.02
C ILE A 60 -7.63 -5.70 9.68
N CYS A 61 -7.02 -6.80 10.12
CA CYS A 61 -5.64 -6.86 10.59
C CYS A 61 -4.80 -7.54 9.49
N ALA A 62 -3.93 -6.78 8.85
CA ALA A 62 -3.08 -7.28 7.77
C ALA A 62 -1.61 -7.24 8.19
N GLY A 63 -0.83 -8.20 7.69
CA GLY A 63 0.60 -8.28 7.97
C GLY A 63 1.46 -8.16 6.71
N ASP A 64 2.69 -7.70 6.89
CA ASP A 64 3.72 -7.61 5.85
C ASP A 64 4.41 -8.95 5.54
N GLY A 65 4.11 -9.99 6.32
CA GLY A 65 4.78 -11.29 6.24
C GLY A 65 6.15 -11.34 6.92
N ALA A 66 6.67 -10.21 7.44
CA ALA A 66 7.87 -10.12 8.25
C ALA A 66 7.58 -10.22 9.77
N GLY A 67 6.30 -10.19 10.14
CA GLY A 67 5.84 -10.34 11.52
C GLY A 67 5.13 -9.11 12.06
N THR A 68 5.10 -8.01 11.31
CA THR A 68 4.33 -6.81 11.67
C THR A 68 2.89 -7.01 11.22
N GLN A 69 1.93 -6.79 12.13
CA GLN A 69 0.51 -6.83 11.83
C GLN A 69 -0.12 -5.49 12.23
N LEU A 70 -0.74 -4.83 11.27
CA LEU A 70 -1.31 -3.49 11.44
C LEU A 70 -2.78 -3.50 11.00
N CYS A 71 -3.56 -2.65 11.67
CA CYS A 71 -4.93 -2.38 11.27
C CYS A 71 -4.93 -1.60 9.95
N VAL A 72 -5.60 -2.15 8.94
CA VAL A 72 -5.67 -1.57 7.60
C VAL A 72 -7.11 -1.32 7.18
N VAL A 73 -7.30 -0.55 6.12
CA VAL A 73 -8.60 -0.43 5.44
C VAL A 73 -8.46 -0.84 3.99
N SER A 74 -9.54 -1.36 3.41
CA SER A 74 -9.57 -1.68 1.99
C SER A 74 -9.52 -0.42 1.13
N CYS A 75 -8.83 -0.50 0.00
CA CYS A 75 -8.78 0.54 -1.01
C CYS A 75 -8.85 -0.08 -2.41
N ALA A 76 -9.51 0.59 -3.35
CA ALA A 76 -9.43 0.25 -4.77
C ALA A 76 -8.37 1.10 -5.50
N THR A 77 -8.16 2.33 -5.05
CA THR A 77 -7.20 3.28 -5.63
C THR A 77 -6.34 3.95 -4.55
N ALA A 78 -5.15 4.43 -4.92
CA ALA A 78 -4.25 5.13 -3.99
C ALA A 78 -4.88 6.40 -3.39
N THR A 79 -5.79 7.05 -4.11
CA THR A 79 -6.53 8.25 -3.64
C THR A 79 -7.50 7.97 -2.51
N GLU A 80 -7.82 6.71 -2.23
CA GLU A 80 -8.66 6.33 -1.10
C GLU A 80 -7.87 6.22 0.21
N CYS A 81 -6.55 6.13 0.14
CA CYS A 81 -5.72 6.07 1.34
C CYS A 81 -5.39 7.47 1.84
N PRO A 82 -5.38 7.68 3.18
CA PRO A 82 -4.95 8.95 3.75
C PRO A 82 -3.46 9.18 3.49
N SER A 83 -3.03 10.43 3.67
CA SER A 83 -1.62 10.81 3.51
C SER A 83 -0.69 9.92 4.33
N GLY A 84 0.42 9.46 3.74
CA GLY A 84 1.36 8.53 4.39
C GLY A 84 1.00 7.05 4.22
N PHE A 85 -0.08 6.73 3.51
CA PHE A 85 -0.48 5.36 3.20
C PHE A 85 -0.63 5.16 1.70
N ASP A 86 -0.16 4.01 1.22
CA ASP A 86 -0.31 3.55 -0.16
C ASP A 86 -1.29 2.39 -0.24
N CYS A 87 -2.00 2.31 -1.37
CA CYS A 87 -2.90 1.19 -1.65
C CYS A 87 -2.09 -0.02 -2.15
N LEU A 88 -1.65 -0.87 -1.23
CA LEU A 88 -0.91 -2.09 -1.51
C LEU A 88 -1.82 -3.31 -1.36
N SER A 89 -1.90 -4.16 -2.39
CA SER A 89 -2.71 -5.39 -2.34
C SER A 89 -4.17 -5.16 -1.90
N THR A 90 -4.78 -4.05 -2.36
CA THR A 90 -6.14 -3.61 -2.01
C THR A 90 -6.35 -3.17 -0.56
N VAL A 91 -5.27 -2.88 0.18
CA VAL A 91 -5.32 -2.32 1.53
C VAL A 91 -4.42 -1.09 1.67
N CYS A 92 -4.85 -0.11 2.46
CA CYS A 92 -4.03 1.04 2.80
C CYS A 92 -2.95 0.62 3.79
N TRP A 93 -1.72 0.59 3.32
CA TRP A 93 -0.54 0.22 4.09
C TRP A 93 0.35 1.45 4.26
N PRO A 94 1.01 1.66 5.42
CA PRO A 94 1.93 2.78 5.58
C PRO A 94 2.98 2.75 4.48
N ALA A 95 3.16 3.87 3.79
CA ALA A 95 4.14 3.99 2.72
C ALA A 95 5.52 3.70 3.31
N ALA A 96 6.28 2.79 2.72
CA ALA A 96 7.68 2.64 3.08
C ALA A 96 8.38 3.97 2.77
N GLU A 97 9.14 4.51 3.73
CA GLU A 97 9.95 5.71 3.59
C GLU A 97 11.11 5.48 2.60
N GLU A 98 10.81 5.21 1.33
CA GLU A 98 11.78 5.16 0.24
C GLU A 98 11.16 5.80 -1.02
N GLY A 99 11.51 7.07 -1.19
CA GLY A 99 11.50 7.87 -2.42
C GLY A 99 10.74 7.39 -3.66
N ILE A 100 9.85 8.26 -4.12
CA ILE A 100 9.53 8.50 -5.54
C ILE A 100 8.87 7.29 -6.25
N CYS A 101 7.54 7.28 -6.25
CA CYS A 101 6.75 6.75 -7.37
C CYS A 101 5.86 7.91 -7.86
N SER A 102 5.93 8.41 -9.11
CA SER A 102 5.65 7.66 -10.33
C SER A 102 6.01 8.46 -11.60
N VAL A 103 6.72 7.84 -12.55
CA VAL A 103 6.37 7.86 -13.99
C VAL A 103 7.10 6.71 -14.69
N GLY A 104 6.34 5.85 -15.37
CA GLY A 104 6.87 4.99 -16.44
C GLY A 104 7.00 3.51 -16.09
N SER A 105 5.92 2.77 -16.33
CA SER A 105 6.04 1.39 -16.80
C SER A 105 6.83 1.40 -18.10
N THR A 106 8.09 0.91 -18.09
CA THR A 106 8.75 0.29 -19.25
C THR A 106 10.01 -0.44 -18.82
N GLY A 107 9.92 -1.78 -18.84
CA GLY A 107 11.02 -2.64 -19.27
C GLY A 107 12.29 -2.63 -18.44
N ARG A 108 12.41 -3.65 -17.59
CA ARG A 108 13.67 -4.22 -17.10
C ARG A 108 14.60 -4.52 -18.30
N ARG A 109 15.38 -3.54 -18.75
CA ARG A 109 16.52 -3.76 -19.64
C ARG A 109 17.75 -3.90 -18.79
N ASN A 110 18.14 -5.17 -18.62
CA ASN A 110 19.43 -5.60 -18.11
C ASN A 110 20.53 -4.68 -18.66
N THR A 111 21.10 -3.87 -17.79
CA THR A 111 22.26 -3.03 -18.09
C THR A 111 23.48 -3.95 -18.18
N ALA A 112 23.65 -4.60 -19.33
CA ALA A 112 24.94 -5.19 -19.67
C ALA A 112 25.96 -4.04 -19.81
N PRO A 113 27.13 -4.12 -19.16
CA PRO A 113 28.15 -3.07 -19.25
C PRO A 113 28.78 -3.09 -20.64
N THR A 114 28.14 -2.42 -21.60
CA THR A 114 28.64 -2.20 -22.98
C THR A 114 29.95 -1.40 -23.01
N PHE A 115 30.38 -0.82 -21.90
CA PHE A 115 31.70 -0.18 -21.77
C PHE A 115 32.87 -1.19 -21.73
N LEU A 116 32.63 -2.47 -21.38
CA LEU A 116 33.71 -3.46 -21.34
C LEU A 116 34.12 -3.97 -22.74
N LEU A 117 33.19 -3.99 -23.70
CA LEU A 117 33.44 -4.46 -25.06
C LEU A 117 34.15 -3.42 -25.94
N LEU A 118 33.90 -2.12 -25.73
CA LEU A 118 34.60 -1.04 -26.43
C LEU A 118 36.07 -0.90 -25.99
N ALA A 119 36.38 -1.18 -24.73
CA ALA A 119 37.75 -1.16 -24.22
C ALA A 119 38.63 -2.30 -24.80
N LEU A 120 38.05 -3.50 -24.97
CA LEU A 120 38.77 -4.65 -25.56
C LEU A 120 39.03 -4.48 -27.07
N ALA A 121 38.12 -3.84 -27.81
CA ALA A 121 38.32 -3.55 -29.23
C ALA A 121 39.43 -2.51 -29.47
N ALA A 122 39.51 -1.47 -28.64
CA ALA A 122 40.57 -0.46 -28.72
C ALA A 122 41.97 -1.03 -28.40
N LEU A 123 42.05 -1.99 -27.48
CA LEU A 123 43.32 -2.64 -27.11
C LEU A 123 43.84 -3.58 -28.21
N PHE A 124 42.95 -4.25 -28.95
CA PHE A 124 43.35 -5.10 -30.08
C PHE A 124 43.82 -4.30 -31.31
N ILE A 125 43.23 -3.12 -31.56
CA ILE A 125 43.61 -2.25 -32.68
C ILE A 125 44.97 -1.58 -32.44
N THR A 126 45.25 -1.16 -31.20
CA THR A 126 46.54 -0.52 -30.85
C THR A 126 47.71 -1.51 -30.84
N ARG A 127 47.47 -2.79 -30.48
CA ARG A 127 48.51 -3.84 -30.50
C ARG A 127 48.93 -4.20 -31.93
N ARG A 128 48.00 -4.21 -32.89
CA ARG A 128 48.29 -4.53 -34.31
C ARG A 128 49.12 -3.47 -35.03
N ARG A 129 49.07 -2.21 -34.58
CA ARG A 129 49.89 -1.11 -35.13
C ARG A 129 51.34 -1.11 -34.66
N ARG A 130 51.68 -1.87 -33.60
CA ARG A 130 53.06 -1.99 -33.11
C ARG A 130 53.84 -3.18 -33.69
N SER A 131 53.21 -4.00 -34.53
CA SER A 131 53.85 -5.17 -35.19
C SER A 131 53.97 -5.01 -36.70
N LYS A 132 53.99 -3.77 -37.21
CA LYS A 132 54.40 -3.44 -38.57
C LYS A 132 55.47 -2.38 -38.52
#